data_AF-A0A948V2H1-F1
#
_entry.id   AF-A0A948V2H1-F1
#
_cell.length_a   1.000
_cell.length_b   1.000
_cell.length_c   1.000
_cell.angle_alpha   90.00
_cell.angle_beta   90.00
_cell.angle_gamma   90.00
#
_symmetry.space_group_name_H-M   'P 1'
#
loop_
_entity.id
_entity.type
_entity.pdbx_description
1 polymer ?
#
loop_
_entity_poly.entity_id
_entity_poly.type
_entity_poly.pdbx_seq_one_letter_code
_entity_poly.pdbx_strand_id
1 'polypeptide(L)' 'MQFFLDTANIDQIREAADWGMLNGVTTNPSLIAKEDGKFEDIIQ' A
#
# COMPACT_ATOMS: atom_id res chain seq x y z
N MET A 1 -4.67 -16.10 10.51
CA MET A 1 -5.17 -15.40 9.31
C MET A 1 -4.16 -14.32 8.96
N GLN A 2 -3.91 -14.07 7.67
CA GLN A 2 -3.06 -12.97 7.22
C GLN A 2 -3.92 -11.95 6.46
N PHE A 3 -3.74 -10.67 6.75
CA PHE A 3 -4.46 -9.56 6.12
C PHE A 3 -3.51 -8.79 5.22
N PHE A 4 -3.87 -8.69 3.95
CA PHE A 4 -3.15 -7.93 2.94
C PHE A 4 -4.05 -6.83 2.41
N LEU A 5 -3.48 -5.63 2.24
CA LEU A 5 -4.17 -4.50 1.63
C LEU A 5 -3.76 -4.39 0.16
N ASP A 6 -4.72 -4.26 -0.75
CA ASP A 6 -4.45 -4.05 -2.18
C ASP A 6 -4.53 -2.57 -2.51
N THR A 7 -3.40 -1.86 -2.38
CA THR A 7 -3.33 -0.41 -2.61
C THR A 7 -1.91 0.03 -2.97
N ALA A 8 -1.80 1.19 -3.61
CA ALA A 8 -0.54 1.92 -3.76
C ALA A 8 -0.52 3.22 -2.92
N ASN A 9 -1.62 3.54 -2.24
CA ASN A 9 -1.74 4.77 -1.47
C ASN A 9 -1.04 4.62 -0.11
N ILE A 10 0.04 5.36 0.08
CA ILE A 10 0.89 5.30 1.28
C ILE A 10 0.11 5.64 2.57
N ASP A 11 -0.83 6.58 2.50
CA ASP A 11 -1.57 7.01 3.70
C ASP A 11 -2.54 5.93 4.18
N GLN A 12 -3.21 5.22 3.26
CA GLN A 12 -4.02 4.04 3.59
C GLN A 12 -3.18 2.91 4.19
N ILE A 13 -1.97 2.69 3.66
CA ILE A 13 -1.05 1.67 4.18
C ILE A 13 -0.66 2.01 5.62
N ARG A 14 -0.32 3.28 5.89
CA ARG A 14 0.02 3.75 7.25
C ARG A 14 -1.14 3.58 8.21
N GLU A 15 -2.35 4.00 7.82
CA GLU A 15 -3.54 3.87 8.67
C GLU A 15 -3.85 2.39 9.01
N ALA A 16 -3.80 1.50 8.02
CA ALA A 16 -4.02 0.07 8.24
C ALA A 16 -2.92 -0.59 9.08
N ALA A 17 -1.68 -0.12 8.95
CA ALA A 17 -0.58 -0.56 9.79
C ALA A 17 -0.75 -0.08 11.24
N ASP A 18 -1.20 1.15 11.45
CA ASP A 18 -1.46 1.73 12.78
C ASP A 18 -2.58 1.00 13.53
N TRP A 19 -3.55 0.41 12.81
CA TRP A 19 -4.56 -0.47 13.40
C TRP A 19 -4.01 -1.82 13.86
N GLY A 20 -2.77 -2.17 13.51
CA GLY A 20 -2.11 -3.42 13.92
C GLY A 20 -2.64 -4.66 13.19
N MET A 21 -3.34 -4.47 12.06
CA MET A 21 -4.00 -5.56 11.32
C MET A 21 -3.28 -5.97 10.03
N LEU A 22 -2.28 -5.21 9.59
CA LEU A 22 -1.66 -5.37 8.29
C LEU A 22 -0.46 -6.33 8.34
N ASN A 23 -0.50 -7.42 7.55
CA ASN A 23 0.63 -8.33 7.36
C ASN A 23 1.49 -7.97 6.14
N GLY A 24 0.93 -7.19 5.22
CA GLY A 24 1.64 -6.70 4.04
C GLY A 24 0.69 -6.00 3.08
N VAL A 25 1.25 -5.56 1.95
CA VAL A 25 0.53 -4.86 0.90
C VAL A 25 0.76 -5.59 -0.42
N THR A 26 -0.29 -5.73 -1.22
CA THR A 26 -0.17 -6.08 -2.63
C THR A 26 -0.46 -4.86 -3.47
N THR A 27 0.18 -4.77 -4.63
CA THR A 27 -0.06 -3.67 -5.56
C THR A 27 0.11 -4.13 -7.00
N ASN A 28 -0.27 -3.28 -7.93
CA ASN A 28 -0.13 -3.50 -9.35
C ASN A 28 0.09 -2.15 -10.08
N PRO A 29 0.62 -2.16 -11.32
CA PRO A 29 0.90 -0.92 -12.05
C PRO A 29 -0.30 0.01 -12.21
N SER A 30 -1.52 -0.52 -12.31
CA SER A 30 -2.74 0.28 -12.47
C SER A 30 -3.13 1.06 -11.21
N LEU A 31 -2.82 0.53 -10.02
CA LEU A 31 -3.01 1.25 -8.76
C LEU A 31 -1.94 2.33 -8.60
N ILE A 32 -0.68 1.99 -8.90
CA ILE A 32 0.43 2.94 -8.80
C ILE A 32 0.25 4.12 -9.76
N ALA A 33 -0.23 3.88 -10.98
CA ALA A 33 -0.50 4.94 -11.96
C ALA A 33 -1.59 5.95 -11.54
N LYS A 34 -2.36 5.65 -10.49
CA LYS A 34 -3.40 6.54 -9.94
C LYS A 34 -2.89 7.38 -8.77
N GLU A 35 -1.75 7.02 -8.19
CA GLU A 35 -1.18 7.71 -7.04
C GLU A 35 -0.10 8.69 -7.51
N ASP A 36 0.00 9.83 -6.83
CA ASP A 36 1.04 10.82 -7.09
C ASP A 36 2.33 10.42 -6.38
N GLY A 37 3.45 10.36 -7.10
CA GLY A 37 4.77 10.06 -6.53
C GLY A 37 5.69 9.35 -7.51
N LYS A 38 6.94 9.13 -7.10
CA LYS A 38 7.85 8.26 -7.86
C LYS A 38 7.53 6.81 -7.52
N PHE A 39 7.55 5.94 -8.52
CA PHE A 39 7.31 4.51 -8.36
C PHE A 39 8.24 3.90 -7.30
N GLU A 40 9.48 4.36 -7.25
CA GLU A 40 10.50 3.92 -6.29
C GLU A 40 10.15 4.28 -4.85
N ASP A 41 9.35 5.32 -4.62
CA ASP A 41 8.90 5.71 -3.28
C ASP A 41 7.77 4.79 -2.77
N ILE A 42 7.09 4.07 -3.68
CA ILE A 42 5.95 3.19 -3.36
C ILE A 42 6.40 1.73 -3.15
N ILE A 43 7.51 1.29 -3.78
CA ILE A 43 7.97 -0.11 -3.75
C ILE A 43 9.26 -0.30 -2.93
N GLN A 44 9.36 0.32 -1.75
CA GLN A 44 10.50 0.10 -0.84
C GLN A 44 10.33 -1.11 0.06
#